data_AF-Q6LKN4-F1
#
_entry.id   AF-Q6LKN4-F1
#
_cell.length_a   1.000
_cell.length_b   1.000
_cell.length_c   1.000
_cell.angle_alpha   90.00
_cell.angle_beta   90.00
_cell.angle_gamma   90.00
#
_symmetry.space_group_name_H-M   'P 1'
#
loop_
_entity.id
_entity.type
_entity.pdbx_description
1 polymer ?
#
loop_
_entity_poly.entity_id
_entity_poly.type
_entity_poly.pdbx_seq_one_letter_code
_entity_poly.pdbx_strand_id
1 'polypeptide(L)'
;MIYGDLDKPETLTPILKGAYGVYSVQNNWTSSIKVEIAQGKALTDAAKAAKVQHFVYSSVGGAERQTGIPHFDSKGEIERHIIKIGLPYTFIRPAYFIENFLATGSFAFVNWSLLSWALKKNRKLQTAAVDDIRAFAALVFSQPKRYLAQAVELAGYGKTISTTDYQYRAI
;
A
#
# COMPACT_ATOMS: atom_id res chain seq x y z
N MET A 1 -8.12 12.80 -19.18
CA MET A 1 -8.83 11.98 -18.17
C MET A 1 -9.82 11.09 -18.90
N ILE A 2 -9.94 9.83 -18.46
CA ILE A 2 -10.90 8.85 -18.99
C ILE A 2 -11.65 8.28 -17.78
N TYR A 3 -12.95 7.99 -17.90
CA TYR A 3 -13.76 7.44 -16.82
C TYR A 3 -13.55 5.93 -16.66
N GLY A 4 -13.38 5.47 -15.42
CA GLY A 4 -13.42 4.07 -15.01
C GLY A 4 -13.80 3.95 -13.55
N ASP A 5 -14.38 2.81 -13.17
CA ASP A 5 -14.95 2.57 -11.85
C ASP A 5 -14.53 1.16 -11.37
N LEU A 6 -13.87 1.11 -10.21
CA LEU A 6 -13.37 -0.15 -9.65
C LEU A 6 -14.49 -1.08 -9.21
N ASP A 7 -15.70 -0.56 -8.97
CA ASP A 7 -16.90 -1.35 -8.65
C ASP A 7 -17.62 -1.86 -9.91
N LYS A 8 -17.19 -1.42 -11.10
CA LYS A 8 -17.75 -1.82 -12.41
C LYS A 8 -16.64 -2.37 -13.31
N PRO A 9 -16.25 -3.66 -13.15
CA PRO A 9 -15.13 -4.27 -13.87
C PRO A 9 -15.17 -4.12 -15.40
N GLU A 10 -16.37 -4.05 -15.98
CA GLU A 10 -16.60 -3.82 -17.41
C GLU A 10 -16.02 -2.50 -17.92
N THR A 11 -15.85 -1.51 -17.03
CA THR A 11 -15.28 -0.20 -17.37
C THR A 11 -13.74 -0.22 -17.40
N LEU A 12 -13.09 -1.21 -16.79
CA LEU A 12 -11.64 -1.18 -16.52
C LEU A 12 -10.79 -1.59 -17.73
N THR A 13 -11.11 -2.70 -18.39
CA THR A 13 -10.29 -3.19 -19.52
C THR A 13 -10.17 -2.15 -20.65
N PRO A 14 -11.26 -1.47 -21.09
CA PRO A 14 -11.17 -0.46 -22.14
C PRO A 14 -10.20 0.68 -21.83
N ILE A 15 -10.14 1.14 -20.57
CA ILE A 15 -9.32 2.30 -20.18
C ILE A 15 -7.84 1.96 -20.01
N LEU A 16 -7.51 0.68 -19.87
CA LEU A 16 -6.13 0.21 -19.76
C LEU A 16 -5.49 -0.13 -21.11
N LYS A 17 -6.26 -0.14 -22.20
CA LYS A 17 -5.73 -0.44 -23.54
C LYS A 17 -4.65 0.58 -23.93
N GLY A 18 -3.47 0.08 -24.28
CA GLY A 18 -2.32 0.89 -24.68
C GLY A 18 -1.49 1.43 -23.52
N ALA A 19 -1.91 1.21 -22.27
CA ALA A 19 -1.09 1.56 -21.12
C ALA A 19 0.13 0.63 -21.01
N TYR A 20 1.32 1.21 -20.84
CA TYR A 20 2.52 0.44 -20.52
C TYR A 20 2.43 -0.19 -19.13
N GLY A 21 2.07 0.62 -18.13
CA GLY A 21 2.03 0.23 -16.74
C GLY A 21 0.81 0.78 -15.99
N VAL A 22 0.49 0.15 -14.87
CA VAL A 22 -0.64 0.53 -14.01
C VAL A 22 -0.15 0.58 -12.57
N TYR A 23 -0.43 1.69 -11.88
CA TYR A 23 -0.27 1.78 -10.43
C TYR A 23 -1.62 1.51 -9.76
N SER A 24 -1.70 0.47 -8.93
CA SER A 24 -2.92 -0.02 -8.30
C SER A 24 -2.89 0.22 -6.80
N VAL A 25 -3.94 0.86 -6.27
CA VAL A 25 -4.19 1.06 -4.85
C VAL A 25 -5.70 1.07 -4.59
N GLN A 26 -6.14 0.43 -3.50
CA GLN A 26 -7.53 0.41 -3.06
C GLN A 26 -7.65 0.95 -1.64
N ASN A 27 -8.81 1.50 -1.31
CA ASN A 27 -9.13 2.00 0.02
C ASN A 27 -10.20 1.12 0.68
N ASN A 28 -9.85 0.51 1.80
CA ASN A 28 -10.75 -0.30 2.62
C ASN A 28 -11.43 0.49 3.76
N TRP A 29 -11.04 1.74 4.03
CA TRP A 29 -11.61 2.55 5.11
C TRP A 29 -13.00 3.10 4.78
N THR A 30 -13.22 3.43 3.51
CA THR A 30 -14.52 3.90 2.99
C THR A 30 -15.32 2.78 2.32
N SER A 31 -14.76 1.57 2.29
CA SER A 31 -15.39 0.37 1.73
C SER A 31 -15.27 -0.79 2.72
N SER A 32 -15.43 -2.04 2.27
CA SER A 32 -15.21 -3.22 3.10
C SER A 32 -14.01 -4.01 2.59
N ILE A 33 -13.43 -4.88 3.42
CA ILE A 33 -12.37 -5.81 3.01
C ILE A 33 -12.76 -6.62 1.77
N LYS A 34 -14.02 -7.05 1.70
CA LYS A 34 -14.54 -7.79 0.54
C LYS A 34 -14.55 -6.94 -0.73
N VAL A 35 -14.91 -5.66 -0.61
CA VAL A 35 -14.91 -4.71 -1.73
C VAL A 35 -13.47 -4.42 -2.17
N GLU A 36 -12.54 -4.20 -1.25
CA GLU A 36 -11.12 -4.01 -1.55
C GLU A 36 -10.56 -5.18 -2.38
N ILE A 37 -10.81 -6.42 -1.95
CA ILE A 37 -10.37 -7.63 -2.66
C ILE A 37 -11.02 -7.70 -4.05
N ALA A 38 -12.32 -7.43 -4.15
CA ALA A 38 -13.03 -7.46 -5.42
C ALA A 38 -12.47 -6.43 -6.41
N GLN A 39 -12.27 -5.18 -5.97
CA GLN A 39 -11.69 -4.10 -6.78
C GLN A 39 -10.25 -4.42 -7.20
N GLY A 40 -9.42 -4.92 -6.28
CA GLY A 40 -8.03 -5.28 -6.56
C GLY A 40 -7.93 -6.40 -7.59
N LYS A 41 -8.77 -7.44 -7.49
CA LYS A 41 -8.83 -8.52 -8.47
C LYS A 41 -9.38 -8.04 -9.81
N ALA A 42 -10.44 -7.25 -9.82
CA ALA A 42 -11.03 -6.70 -11.04
C ALA A 42 -10.01 -5.88 -11.85
N LEU A 43 -9.26 -4.99 -11.19
CA LEU A 43 -8.23 -4.19 -11.86
C LEU A 43 -7.05 -5.05 -12.35
N THR A 44 -6.68 -6.07 -11.58
CA THR A 44 -5.62 -7.03 -11.94
C THR A 44 -6.01 -7.84 -13.19
N ASP A 45 -7.24 -8.34 -13.25
CA ASP A 45 -7.77 -9.10 -14.39
C ASP A 45 -7.90 -8.20 -15.63
N ALA A 46 -8.36 -6.96 -15.45
CA ALA A 46 -8.43 -5.97 -16.52
C ALA A 46 -7.04 -5.62 -17.08
N ALA A 47 -6.04 -5.44 -16.21
CA ALA A 47 -4.66 -5.18 -16.62
C ALA A 47 -4.06 -6.36 -17.41
N LYS A 48 -4.36 -7.59 -17.00
CA LYS A 48 -3.96 -8.80 -17.74
C LYS A 48 -4.62 -8.85 -19.12
N ALA A 49 -5.93 -8.59 -19.19
CA ALA A 49 -6.69 -8.58 -20.44
C ALA A 49 -6.19 -7.47 -21.40
N ALA A 50 -5.81 -6.31 -20.86
CA ALA A 50 -5.25 -5.19 -21.60
C ALA A 50 -3.76 -5.36 -21.97
N LYS A 51 -3.11 -6.45 -21.54
CA LYS A 51 -1.68 -6.75 -21.79
C LYS A 51 -0.73 -5.68 -21.23
N VAL A 52 -1.05 -5.16 -20.04
CA VAL A 52 -0.16 -4.26 -19.29
C VAL A 52 1.19 -4.94 -19.06
N GLN A 53 2.28 -4.20 -19.31
CA GLN A 53 3.66 -4.71 -19.24
C GLN A 53 4.27 -4.60 -17.85
N HIS A 54 3.75 -3.72 -16.99
CA HIS A 54 4.22 -3.56 -15.62
C HIS A 54 3.10 -3.10 -14.67
N PHE A 55 2.66 -3.97 -13.76
CA PHE A 55 1.64 -3.70 -12.76
C PHE A 55 2.27 -3.44 -11.39
N VAL A 56 2.25 -2.20 -10.94
CA VAL A 56 2.77 -1.81 -9.62
C VAL A 56 1.62 -1.78 -8.64
N TYR A 57 1.66 -2.64 -7.62
CA TYR A 57 0.60 -2.73 -6.63
C TYR A 57 1.07 -2.21 -5.26
N SER A 58 0.31 -1.26 -4.71
CA SER A 58 0.49 -0.72 -3.37
C SER A 58 -0.17 -1.63 -2.34
N SER A 59 0.63 -2.52 -1.78
CA SER A 59 0.27 -3.47 -0.74
C SER A 59 0.54 -2.87 0.65
N VAL A 60 1.06 -3.66 1.59
CA VAL A 60 1.47 -3.23 2.94
C VAL A 60 2.64 -4.10 3.43
N GLY A 61 3.49 -3.53 4.29
CA GLY A 61 4.54 -4.29 4.99
C GLY A 61 3.97 -5.53 5.68
N GLY A 62 4.56 -6.70 5.44
CA GLY A 62 4.14 -7.97 6.02
C GLY A 62 2.90 -8.63 5.42
N ALA A 63 2.38 -8.17 4.27
CA ALA A 63 1.27 -8.80 3.56
C ALA A 63 1.50 -10.30 3.24
N GLU A 64 2.77 -10.72 3.13
CA GLU A 64 3.16 -12.11 2.89
C GLU A 64 3.11 -13.01 4.15
N ARG A 65 2.92 -12.43 5.34
CA ARG A 65 3.14 -13.13 6.63
C ARG A 65 1.88 -13.70 7.28
N GLN A 66 0.72 -13.60 6.63
CA GLN A 66 -0.58 -14.05 7.18
C GLN A 66 -0.79 -13.52 8.60
N THR A 67 -0.91 -12.20 8.70
CA THR A 67 -0.80 -11.47 9.96
C THR A 67 -2.00 -11.66 10.89
N GLY A 68 -3.13 -12.14 10.37
CA GLY A 68 -4.42 -12.15 11.05
C GLY A 68 -5.06 -10.75 11.10
N ILE A 69 -4.42 -9.73 10.53
CA ILE A 69 -4.94 -8.37 10.44
C ILE A 69 -5.72 -8.27 9.14
N PRO A 70 -7.06 -8.09 9.16
CA PRO A 70 -7.90 -8.25 7.97
C PRO A 70 -7.49 -7.39 6.78
N HIS A 71 -7.03 -6.16 7.00
CA HIS A 71 -6.61 -5.24 5.95
C HIS A 71 -5.18 -5.45 5.44
N PHE A 72 -4.38 -6.26 6.12
CA PHE A 72 -3.08 -6.71 5.60
C PHE A 72 -3.30 -7.98 4.78
N ASP A 73 -4.11 -8.90 5.30
CA ASP A 73 -4.37 -10.18 4.67
C ASP A 73 -5.17 -10.02 3.37
N SER A 74 -6.04 -9.01 3.27
CA SER A 74 -6.73 -8.62 2.03
C SER A 74 -5.74 -8.23 0.93
N LYS A 75 -4.72 -7.43 1.25
CA LYS A 75 -3.68 -7.04 0.30
C LYS A 75 -2.81 -8.22 -0.09
N GLY A 76 -2.47 -9.09 0.86
CA GLY A 76 -1.80 -10.34 0.57
C GLY A 76 -2.61 -11.27 -0.35
N GLU A 77 -3.95 -11.26 -0.26
CA GLU A 77 -4.80 -12.02 -1.17
C GLU A 77 -4.75 -11.48 -2.60
N ILE A 78 -4.76 -10.15 -2.76
CA ILE A 78 -4.61 -9.51 -4.06
C ILE A 78 -3.21 -9.82 -4.64
N GLU A 79 -2.13 -9.75 -3.85
CA GLU A 79 -0.78 -10.15 -4.29
C GLU A 79 -0.76 -11.60 -4.83
N ARG A 80 -1.36 -12.54 -4.09
CA ARG A 80 -1.44 -13.94 -4.51
C ARG A 80 -2.21 -14.08 -5.84
N HIS A 81 -3.27 -13.30 -6.03
CA HIS A 81 -4.02 -13.29 -7.29
C HIS A 81 -3.18 -12.77 -8.46
N ILE A 82 -2.46 -11.66 -8.27
CA ILE A 82 -1.55 -11.08 -9.28
C ILE A 82 -0.51 -12.11 -9.75
N ILE A 83 0.12 -12.83 -8.80
CA ILE A 83 1.07 -13.90 -9.09
C ILE A 83 0.37 -15.04 -9.84
N LYS A 84 -0.79 -15.50 -9.35
CA LYS A 84 -1.52 -16.64 -9.90
C LYS A 84 -1.88 -16.45 -11.37
N ILE A 85 -2.27 -15.25 -11.79
CA ILE A 85 -2.64 -14.97 -13.19
C ILE A 85 -1.44 -14.60 -14.08
N GLY A 86 -0.23 -14.56 -13.52
CA GLY A 86 1.01 -14.26 -14.23
C GLY A 86 1.02 -12.87 -14.85
N LEU A 87 0.53 -11.85 -14.12
CA LEU A 87 0.65 -10.46 -14.54
C LEU A 87 2.07 -9.96 -14.20
N PRO A 88 2.80 -9.26 -15.08
CA PRO A 88 4.12 -8.74 -14.73
C PRO A 88 3.98 -7.67 -13.64
N TYR A 89 4.61 -7.85 -12.49
CA TYR A 89 4.30 -7.04 -11.31
C TYR A 89 5.52 -6.47 -10.57
N THR A 90 5.26 -5.47 -9.73
CA THR A 90 6.08 -5.11 -8.56
C THR A 90 5.15 -4.84 -7.38
N PHE A 91 5.47 -5.36 -6.20
CA PHE A 91 4.76 -4.98 -4.97
C PHE A 91 5.55 -3.91 -4.24
N ILE A 92 4.89 -2.79 -3.94
CA ILE A 92 5.36 -1.80 -2.98
C ILE A 92 4.61 -2.09 -1.70
N ARG A 93 5.33 -2.34 -0.60
CA ARG A 93 4.77 -2.69 0.72
C ARG A 93 5.14 -1.60 1.72
N PRO A 94 4.40 -0.48 1.77
CA PRO A 94 4.74 0.60 2.67
C PRO A 94 4.60 0.19 4.14
N ALA A 95 5.42 0.80 4.98
CA ALA A 95 5.24 0.84 6.42
C ALA A 95 4.15 1.87 6.81
N TYR A 96 4.07 2.23 8.09
CA TYR A 96 3.04 3.15 8.60
C TYR A 96 3.18 4.56 8.01
N PHE A 97 2.12 5.12 7.43
CA PHE A 97 2.19 6.46 6.83
C PHE A 97 2.43 7.54 7.88
N ILE A 98 3.40 8.42 7.65
CA ILE A 98 3.68 9.55 8.54
C ILE A 98 2.47 10.50 8.58
N GLU A 99 1.75 10.61 7.47
CA GLU A 99 0.56 11.44 7.28
C GLU A 99 -0.60 11.02 8.20
N ASN A 100 -0.63 9.75 8.65
CA ASN A 100 -1.64 9.30 9.61
C ASN A 100 -1.50 10.02 10.98
N PHE A 101 -0.30 10.49 11.33
CA PHE A 101 -0.09 11.33 12.52
C PHE A 101 -0.67 12.74 12.38
N LEU A 102 -0.88 13.20 11.14
CA LEU A 102 -1.48 14.51 10.85
C LEU A 102 -3.00 14.40 10.76
N ALA A 103 -3.51 13.32 10.17
CA ALA A 103 -4.93 13.06 9.96
C ALA A 103 -5.71 12.73 11.25
N THR A 104 -5.03 12.26 12.31
CA THR A 104 -5.64 11.99 13.63
C THR A 104 -5.86 13.24 14.48
N GLY A 105 -5.77 14.43 13.88
CA GLY A 105 -6.06 15.70 14.53
C GLY A 105 -4.82 16.31 15.15
N SER A 106 -3.83 16.72 14.36
CA SER A 106 -2.54 17.20 14.86
C SER A 106 -1.73 16.13 15.60
N PHE A 107 -0.41 16.26 15.55
CA PHE A 107 0.53 15.45 16.36
C PHE A 107 0.15 15.40 17.86
N ALA A 108 -0.61 16.40 18.34
CA ALA A 108 -1.12 16.52 19.70
C ALA A 108 -2.31 15.61 20.05
N PHE A 109 -3.15 15.16 19.08
CA PHE A 109 -4.28 14.25 19.34
C PHE A 109 -4.06 12.82 18.85
N VAL A 110 -2.88 12.50 18.32
CA VAL A 110 -2.45 11.10 18.26
C VAL A 110 -2.57 10.56 19.67
N ASN A 111 -3.48 9.60 19.91
CA ASN A 111 -3.60 8.96 21.21
C ASN A 111 -2.34 8.10 21.42
N TRP A 112 -1.27 8.75 21.85
CA TRP A 112 0.07 8.18 21.97
C TRP A 112 0.08 7.08 23.02
N SER A 113 -0.79 7.17 24.01
CA SER A 113 -1.11 6.10 24.96
C SER A 113 -1.67 4.86 24.28
N LEU A 114 -2.58 5.00 23.31
CA LEU A 114 -3.12 3.87 22.53
C LEU A 114 -2.07 3.30 21.58
N LEU A 115 -1.27 4.16 20.94
CA LEU A 115 -0.21 3.74 20.03
C LEU A 115 0.96 3.06 20.77
N SER A 116 1.37 3.57 21.93
CA SER A 116 2.40 2.96 22.80
C SER A 116 1.89 1.77 23.62
N TRP A 117 0.57 1.64 23.79
CA TRP A 117 -0.04 0.40 24.28
C TRP A 117 -0.05 -0.68 23.19
N ALA A 118 -0.44 -0.31 21.96
CA ALA A 118 -0.41 -1.21 20.80
C ALA A 118 1.02 -1.64 20.43
N LEU A 119 2.00 -0.74 20.60
CA LEU A 119 3.42 -1.00 20.40
C LEU A 119 4.09 -1.28 21.74
N LYS A 120 4.31 -2.56 22.09
CA LYS A 120 5.08 -2.94 23.30
C LYS A 120 6.31 -2.03 23.47
N LYS A 121 6.51 -1.48 24.68
CA LYS A 121 7.41 -0.36 25.07
C LYS A 121 8.83 -0.25 24.47
N ASN A 122 9.33 -1.23 23.72
CA ASN A 122 10.66 -1.23 23.09
C ASN A 122 10.62 -1.54 21.58
N ARG A 123 9.46 -1.44 20.92
CA ARG A 123 9.35 -1.72 19.48
C ARG A 123 9.47 -0.42 18.68
N LYS A 124 10.30 -0.46 17.64
CA LYS A 124 10.40 0.62 16.67
C LYS A 124 9.23 0.52 15.70
N LEU A 125 8.55 1.64 15.46
CA LEU A 125 7.58 1.75 14.38
C LEU A 125 8.32 2.24 13.13
N GLN A 126 8.32 1.41 12.09
CA GLN A 126 8.76 1.83 10.77
C GLN A 126 7.68 2.72 10.16
N THR A 127 8.10 3.82 9.55
CA THR A 127 7.19 4.78 8.93
C THR A 127 7.61 5.07 7.50
N ALA A 128 6.70 5.51 6.64
CA ALA A 128 6.97 5.92 5.27
C ALA A 128 6.18 7.18 4.94
N ALA A 129 6.77 8.13 4.22
CA ALA A 129 6.05 9.28 3.69
C ALA A 129 5.37 8.92 2.37
N VAL A 130 4.20 9.50 2.10
CA VAL A 130 3.50 9.33 0.82
C VAL A 130 4.33 9.87 -0.34
N ASP A 131 5.09 10.94 -0.13
CA ASP A 131 6.02 11.48 -1.13
C ASP A 131 7.12 10.48 -1.52
N ASP A 132 7.63 9.69 -0.56
CA ASP A 132 8.63 8.65 -0.82
C ASP A 132 8.01 7.48 -1.59
N ILE A 133 6.77 7.08 -1.25
CA ILE A 133 6.03 6.05 -1.98
C ILE A 133 5.81 6.48 -3.44
N ARG A 134 5.42 7.74 -3.66
CA ARG A 134 5.27 8.32 -5.01
C ARG A 134 6.60 8.29 -5.78
N ALA A 135 7.67 8.78 -5.17
CA ALA A 135 8.99 8.80 -5.80
C ALA A 135 9.47 7.39 -6.14
N PHE A 136 9.25 6.44 -5.23
CA PHE A 136 9.61 5.04 -5.43
C PHE A 136 8.77 4.36 -6.52
N ALA A 137 7.46 4.64 -6.59
CA ALA A 137 6.61 4.14 -7.67
C ALA A 137 7.09 4.62 -9.05
N ALA A 138 7.47 5.91 -9.17
CA ALA A 138 8.06 6.44 -10.40
C ALA A 138 9.40 5.75 -10.74
N LEU A 139 10.25 5.52 -9.73
CA LEU A 139 11.51 4.80 -9.89
C LEU A 139 11.29 3.37 -10.42
N VAL A 140 10.31 2.65 -9.86
CA VAL A 140 9.95 1.28 -10.27
C VAL A 140 9.60 1.22 -11.75
N PHE A 141 8.77 2.15 -12.25
CA PHE A 141 8.43 2.20 -13.67
C PHE A 141 9.62 2.61 -14.57
N SER A 142 10.53 3.45 -14.07
CA SER A 142 11.72 3.86 -14.84
C SER A 142 12.80 2.78 -14.93
N GLN A 143 12.78 1.78 -14.04
CA GLN A 143 13.78 0.71 -13.96
C GLN A 143 13.13 -0.69 -13.95
N PRO A 144 12.33 -1.05 -14.97
CA PRO A 144 11.56 -2.30 -14.98
C PRO A 144 12.46 -3.54 -14.87
N LYS A 145 13.65 -3.53 -15.48
CA LYS A 145 14.64 -4.62 -15.37
C LYS A 145 15.06 -4.90 -13.93
N ARG A 146 15.05 -3.88 -13.06
CA ARG A 146 15.44 -3.99 -11.65
C ARG A 146 14.28 -4.44 -10.77
N TYR A 147 13.05 -4.03 -11.09
CA TYR A 147 11.92 -4.14 -10.17
C TYR A 147 10.83 -5.13 -10.58
N LEU A 148 10.83 -5.63 -11.82
CA LEU A 148 9.91 -6.68 -12.22
C LEU A 148 10.07 -7.93 -11.34
N ALA A 149 8.93 -8.51 -10.96
CA ALA A 149 8.78 -9.64 -10.05
C ALA A 149 9.37 -9.40 -8.63
N GLN A 150 9.62 -8.15 -8.24
CA GLN A 150 10.09 -7.80 -6.91
C GLN A 150 8.94 -7.42 -5.97
N ALA A 151 9.17 -7.64 -4.68
CA ALA A 151 8.36 -7.09 -3.59
C ALA A 151 9.29 -6.28 -2.67
N VAL A 152 8.97 -5.01 -2.43
CA VAL A 152 9.83 -4.09 -1.69
C VAL A 152 9.07 -3.53 -0.50
N GLU A 153 9.53 -3.84 0.70
CA GLU A 153 9.08 -3.14 1.91
C GLU A 153 9.69 -1.74 1.94
N LEU A 154 8.83 -0.73 1.95
CA LEU A 154 9.25 0.67 1.92
C LEU A 154 9.04 1.27 3.30
N ALA A 155 10.14 1.51 3.99
CA ALA A 155 10.20 2.24 5.23
C ALA A 155 11.28 3.33 5.12
N GLY A 156 10.94 4.53 5.57
CA GLY A 156 11.90 5.55 5.97
C GLY A 156 12.44 5.28 7.38
N TYR A 157 12.68 6.34 8.14
CA TYR A 157 13.25 6.24 9.48
C TYR A 157 12.31 5.58 10.49
N GLY A 158 12.83 4.63 11.29
CA GLY A 158 12.10 3.97 12.37
C GLY A 158 12.45 4.57 13.74
N LYS A 159 11.47 5.14 14.46
CA LYS A 159 11.65 5.61 15.84
C LYS A 159 11.23 4.54 16.85
N THR A 160 12.01 4.40 17.91
CA THR A 160 11.52 3.72 19.13
C THR A 160 10.43 4.62 19.71
N ILE A 161 9.24 4.07 19.92
CA ILE A 161 8.15 4.83 20.54
C ILE A 161 8.25 4.59 22.04
N SER A 162 8.85 5.54 22.77
CA SER A 162 8.83 5.57 24.22
C SER A 162 7.89 6.67 24.72
N THR A 163 7.32 6.49 25.91
CA THR A 163 6.58 7.55 26.61
C THR A 163 7.48 8.71 27.08
N THR A 164 8.82 8.51 27.09
CA THR A 164 9.79 9.45 27.66
C THR A 164 10.29 10.49 26.66
N ASP A 165 10.25 10.20 25.36
CA ASP A 165 10.65 11.13 24.28
C ASP A 165 9.76 12.38 24.16
N TYR A 166 8.69 12.47 24.99
CA TYR A 166 7.71 13.55 24.99
C TYR A 166 8.11 14.74 25.89
N GLN A 167 8.93 14.55 26.92
CA GLN A 167 9.24 15.64 27.86
C GLN A 167 10.19 16.73 27.30
N TYR A 168 10.85 16.48 26.16
CA TYR A 168 11.87 17.37 25.60
C TYR A 168 11.37 18.33 24.50
N ARG A 169 10.07 18.39 24.19
CA ARG A 169 9.53 19.29 23.15
C ARG A 169 8.34 20.14 23.59
N ALA A 170 8.11 20.27 24.89
CA ALA A 170 7.12 21.17 25.47
C ALA A 170 7.74 22.37 26.23
N ILE A 171 8.95 22.79 25.85
CA ILE A 171 9.59 24.04 26.29
C ILE A 171 10.32 24.65 25.10
#